data_AF-A0A327J4L0-F1
#
_entry.id   AF-A0A327J4L0-F1
#
_cell.length_a   1.000
_cell.length_b   1.000
_cell.length_c   1.000
_cell.angle_alpha   90.00
_cell.angle_beta   90.00
_cell.angle_gamma   90.00
#
_symmetry.space_group_name_H-M   'P 1'
#
loop_
_entity.id
_entity.type
_entity.pdbx_description
1 polymer ?
#
loop_
_entity_poly.entity_id
_entity_poly.type
_entity_poly.pdbx_seq_one_letter_code
_entity_poly.pdbx_strand_id
1 'polypeptide(L)'
;MSEDFKINGKSFDFSQVSKNGVKKDKSIEDNKAMNLIFDKYNTTKDDKLDSKELVQMLANVKKYDSGGNKEISDKEFEALANDLNKGADENSKVKADDLKSFYSHVLELGNSDTEKVSVTDVEKEDSSGEDDNKTYTYTVQMDESFTGVIKRSLQAKGIENPTAEQIQEAKDKFKENNPDTVKTAKNGVEFLLVGAEVKLEGELENKNNSQEQIDAWAAKYGKGAAARAGSSTTAGGSADETQGSNIDKKAKDAGYRNTWGDGIYYDEKKKVHMAYNEETGEFEEIPNLKYVGNDGSKRYEIKTADGSVISTTTDSEDNETGIQARNSEGKAYLNKDYAAKKIGLRKTYNDNVYYSESKKMHYRWNEQTHTYEPLPDVKQMNKDGTYFDSQGHKKKFE
;
A
#
# COMPACT_ATOMS: atom_id res chain seq x y z
N MET A 1 25.92 -5.29 19.04
CA MET A 1 26.13 -6.57 19.75
C MET A 1 26.97 -7.44 18.83
N SER A 2 27.93 -8.21 19.36
CA SER A 2 28.68 -9.16 18.52
C SER A 2 27.72 -10.19 17.94
N GLU A 3 28.02 -10.66 16.74
CA GLU A 3 27.25 -11.69 16.06
C GLU A 3 28.15 -12.89 15.80
N ASP A 4 28.41 -13.65 16.87
CA ASP A 4 29.40 -14.71 16.83
C ASP A 4 28.88 -15.97 16.12
N PHE A 5 29.58 -16.38 15.06
CA PHE A 5 29.37 -17.61 14.30
C PHE A 5 30.57 -18.55 14.46
N LYS A 6 30.29 -19.86 14.53
CA LYS A 6 31.33 -20.89 14.55
C LYS A 6 31.57 -21.45 13.16
N ILE A 7 32.83 -21.41 12.74
CA ILE A 7 33.33 -22.10 11.55
C ILE A 7 34.54 -22.92 11.98
N ASN A 8 34.52 -24.21 11.65
CA ASN A 8 35.61 -25.13 11.98
C ASN A 8 35.97 -25.13 13.49
N GLY A 9 34.96 -25.02 14.35
CA GLY A 9 35.11 -24.97 15.81
C GLY A 9 35.67 -23.64 16.36
N LYS A 10 36.02 -22.67 15.51
CA LYS A 10 36.46 -21.33 15.92
C LYS A 10 35.32 -20.32 15.80
N SER A 11 35.26 -19.37 16.72
CA SER A 11 34.24 -18.32 16.75
C SER A 11 34.73 -17.07 16.01
N PHE A 12 33.88 -16.50 15.15
CA PHE A 12 34.14 -15.31 14.35
C PHE A 12 32.96 -14.34 14.50
N ASP A 13 33.24 -13.06 14.72
CA ASP A 13 32.21 -12.02 14.79
C ASP A 13 31.78 -11.59 13.38
N PHE A 14 30.54 -11.89 13.03
CA PHE A 14 29.95 -11.53 11.73
C PHE A 14 29.27 -10.16 11.73
N SER A 15 29.34 -9.41 12.83
CA SER A 15 28.79 -8.05 12.90
C SER A 15 29.73 -6.98 12.33
N GLN A 16 30.99 -7.34 12.06
CA GLN A 16 32.03 -6.44 11.56
C GLN A 16 32.94 -7.13 10.53
N VAL A 17 33.50 -6.36 9.61
CA VAL A 17 34.48 -6.82 8.61
C VAL A 17 35.73 -5.95 8.62
N SER A 18 36.80 -6.43 7.98
CA SER A 18 38.01 -5.66 7.73
C SER A 18 37.67 -4.41 6.91
N LYS A 19 38.02 -3.23 7.41
CA LYS A 19 37.84 -1.97 6.66
C LYS A 19 38.82 -1.86 5.50
N ASN A 20 40.04 -2.41 5.67
CA ASN A 20 41.05 -2.39 4.61
C ASN A 20 40.86 -3.51 3.57
N GLY A 21 39.98 -4.47 3.86
CA GLY A 21 39.76 -5.68 3.07
C GLY A 21 40.72 -6.82 3.44
N VAL A 22 40.63 -7.93 2.71
CA VAL A 22 41.49 -9.11 2.86
C VAL A 22 42.22 -9.38 1.56
N LYS A 23 43.55 -9.22 1.55
CA LYS A 23 44.37 -9.47 0.37
C LYS A 23 44.41 -10.95 0.00
N LYS A 24 44.54 -11.21 -1.29
CA LYS A 24 44.83 -12.54 -1.82
C LYS A 24 46.27 -12.93 -1.46
N ASP A 25 46.46 -13.61 -0.33
CA ASP A 25 47.79 -14.06 0.08
C ASP A 25 48.23 -15.32 -0.67
N LYS A 26 49.50 -15.71 -0.51
CA LYS A 26 50.05 -16.90 -1.17
C LYS A 26 49.29 -18.19 -0.87
N SER A 27 48.70 -18.33 0.31
CA SER A 27 47.95 -19.54 0.66
C SER A 27 46.65 -19.64 -0.14
N ILE A 28 46.05 -18.50 -0.48
CA ILE A 28 44.90 -18.41 -1.39
C ILE A 28 45.36 -18.57 -2.84
N GLU A 29 46.44 -17.90 -3.27
CA GLU A 29 46.94 -17.96 -4.64
C GLU A 29 47.37 -19.37 -5.07
N ASP A 30 48.13 -20.06 -4.21
CA ASP A 30 48.71 -21.38 -4.48
C ASP A 30 47.66 -22.50 -4.37
N ASN A 31 46.55 -22.27 -3.66
CA ASN A 31 45.46 -23.23 -3.55
C ASN A 31 44.39 -22.94 -4.61
N LYS A 32 44.35 -23.77 -5.66
CA LYS A 32 43.40 -23.65 -6.77
C LYS A 32 41.94 -23.46 -6.32
N ALA A 33 41.48 -24.19 -5.31
CA ALA A 33 40.09 -24.10 -4.85
C ALA A 33 39.83 -22.80 -4.09
N MET A 34 40.72 -22.40 -3.17
CA MET A 34 40.62 -21.11 -2.47
C MET A 34 40.70 -19.93 -3.45
N ASN A 35 41.58 -20.02 -4.45
CA ASN A 35 41.72 -19.04 -5.51
C ASN A 35 40.40 -18.86 -6.29
N LEU A 36 39.78 -19.97 -6.69
CA LEU A 36 38.46 -19.95 -7.36
C LEU A 36 37.35 -19.36 -6.48
N ILE A 37 37.34 -19.66 -5.18
CA ILE A 37 36.34 -19.12 -4.25
C ILE A 37 36.57 -17.61 -4.03
N PHE A 38 37.83 -17.19 -3.89
CA PHE A 38 38.20 -15.78 -3.78
C PHE A 38 37.69 -14.99 -4.98
N ASP A 39 37.98 -15.47 -6.19
CA ASP A 39 37.59 -14.80 -7.43
C ASP A 39 36.06 -14.74 -7.62
N LYS A 40 35.30 -15.65 -7.00
CA LYS A 40 33.83 -15.58 -6.98
C LYS A 40 33.29 -14.44 -6.12
N TYR A 41 33.97 -14.10 -5.03
CA TYR A 41 33.56 -12.98 -4.16
C TYR A 41 34.23 -11.65 -4.55
N ASN A 42 35.38 -11.68 -5.22
CA ASN A 42 36.09 -10.50 -5.71
C ASN A 42 35.44 -9.96 -7.00
N THR A 43 34.30 -9.32 -6.85
CA THR A 43 33.52 -8.68 -7.92
C THR A 43 34.25 -7.51 -8.57
N THR A 44 35.05 -6.76 -7.81
CA THR A 44 35.85 -5.62 -8.28
C THR A 44 37.08 -6.07 -9.08
N LYS A 45 37.49 -7.32 -8.91
CA LYS A 45 38.64 -7.97 -9.57
C LYS A 45 39.97 -7.30 -9.21
N ASP A 46 40.11 -6.83 -7.98
CA ASP A 46 41.34 -6.24 -7.46
C ASP A 46 42.22 -7.26 -6.69
N ASP A 47 43.22 -6.79 -5.93
CA ASP A 47 44.14 -7.68 -5.17
C ASP A 47 43.57 -8.17 -3.83
N LYS A 48 42.32 -7.84 -3.50
CA LYS A 48 41.71 -8.11 -2.20
C LYS A 48 40.21 -8.44 -2.30
N LEU A 49 39.63 -8.79 -1.17
CA LEU A 49 38.19 -8.69 -0.93
C LEU A 49 37.97 -7.43 -0.12
N ASP A 50 37.29 -6.44 -0.68
CA ASP A 50 36.97 -5.22 0.04
C ASP A 50 35.89 -5.45 1.12
N SER A 51 35.53 -4.41 1.88
CA SER A 51 34.53 -4.54 2.94
C SER A 51 33.16 -4.97 2.42
N LYS A 52 32.78 -4.60 1.19
CA LYS A 52 31.49 -4.95 0.59
C LYS A 52 31.47 -6.41 0.17
N GLU A 53 32.53 -6.87 -0.47
CA GLU A 53 32.71 -8.27 -0.89
C GLU A 53 32.79 -9.22 0.31
N LEU A 54 33.43 -8.78 1.40
CA LEU A 54 33.44 -9.49 2.67
C LEU A 54 32.04 -9.58 3.29
N VAL A 55 31.25 -8.50 3.25
CA VAL A 55 29.84 -8.52 3.71
C VAL A 55 29.01 -9.49 2.90
N GLN A 56 29.15 -9.48 1.57
CA GLN A 56 28.45 -10.43 0.68
C GLN A 56 28.85 -11.88 0.98
N MET A 57 30.14 -12.13 1.21
CA MET A 57 30.65 -13.44 1.62
C MET A 57 30.01 -13.91 2.94
N LEU A 58 29.96 -13.05 3.95
CA LEU A 58 29.31 -13.35 5.24
C LEU A 58 27.81 -13.63 5.08
N ALA A 59 27.10 -12.78 4.33
CA ALA A 59 25.68 -12.95 4.07
C ALA A 59 25.39 -14.26 3.33
N ASN A 60 26.28 -14.68 2.43
CA ASN A 60 26.10 -15.92 1.69
C ASN A 60 26.18 -17.14 2.60
N VAL A 61 27.20 -17.25 3.45
CA VAL A 61 27.33 -18.41 4.35
C VAL A 61 26.24 -18.44 5.42
N LYS A 62 25.79 -17.29 5.92
CA LYS A 62 24.69 -17.20 6.90
C LYS A 62 23.40 -17.86 6.41
N LYS A 63 23.08 -17.77 5.11
CA LYS A 63 21.88 -18.39 4.52
C LYS A 63 21.82 -19.90 4.69
N TYR A 64 22.97 -20.53 4.90
CA TYR A 64 23.07 -21.97 5.06
C TYR A 64 23.07 -22.41 6.53
N ASP A 65 23.02 -21.50 7.52
CA ASP A 65 22.73 -21.85 8.92
C ASP A 65 21.24 -22.20 9.09
N SER A 66 20.86 -23.34 8.53
CA SER A 66 19.49 -23.84 8.51
C SER A 66 18.98 -24.19 9.92
N GLY A 67 19.89 -24.51 10.83
CA GLY A 67 19.59 -24.78 12.24
C GLY A 67 19.42 -23.54 13.10
N GLY A 68 19.80 -22.36 12.61
CA GLY A 68 19.84 -21.10 13.38
C GLY A 68 20.71 -21.20 14.62
N ASN A 69 21.68 -22.11 14.61
CA ASN A 69 22.52 -22.45 15.77
C ASN A 69 23.82 -21.63 15.79
N LYS A 70 24.03 -20.79 14.77
CA LYS A 70 25.24 -20.00 14.54
C LYS A 70 26.49 -20.84 14.42
N GLU A 71 26.37 -22.07 13.92
CA GLU A 71 27.47 -22.99 13.70
C GLU A 71 27.29 -23.68 12.35
N ILE A 72 28.13 -23.30 11.38
CA ILE A 72 28.01 -23.82 10.01
C ILE A 72 28.59 -25.24 9.97
N SER A 73 27.69 -26.22 9.88
CA SER A 73 28.03 -27.64 9.85
C SER A 73 28.58 -28.08 8.49
N ASP A 74 29.20 -29.27 8.45
CA ASP A 74 29.74 -29.83 7.19
C ASP A 74 28.64 -30.00 6.13
N LYS A 75 27.42 -30.38 6.53
CA LYS A 75 26.25 -30.48 5.63
C LYS A 75 25.83 -29.13 5.06
N GLU A 76 25.98 -28.06 5.82
CA GLU A 76 25.62 -26.71 5.38
C GLU A 76 26.69 -26.14 4.43
N PHE A 77 27.96 -26.49 4.66
CA PHE A 77 29.02 -26.25 3.66
C PHE A 77 28.86 -27.10 2.40
N GLU A 78 28.38 -28.35 2.49
CA GLU A 78 28.03 -29.16 1.31
C GLU A 78 26.91 -28.49 0.50
N ALA A 79 25.88 -27.96 1.16
CA ALA A 79 24.81 -27.24 0.49
C ALA A 79 25.32 -25.96 -0.21
N LEU A 80 26.18 -25.18 0.45
CA LEU A 80 26.82 -24.01 -0.14
C LEU A 80 27.73 -24.39 -1.33
N ALA A 81 28.52 -25.46 -1.21
CA ALA A 81 29.35 -25.97 -2.30
C ALA A 81 28.51 -26.36 -3.52
N ASN A 82 27.41 -27.08 -3.29
CA ASN A 82 26.51 -27.48 -4.36
C ASN A 82 25.91 -26.28 -5.09
N ASP A 83 25.55 -25.21 -4.36
CA ASP A 83 25.03 -23.99 -4.95
C ASP A 83 26.09 -23.24 -5.76
N LEU A 84 27.29 -23.06 -5.20
CA LEU A 84 28.42 -22.42 -5.89
C LEU A 84 28.90 -23.19 -7.12
N ASN A 85 28.64 -24.49 -7.18
CA ASN A 85 28.98 -25.37 -8.30
C ASN A 85 27.88 -25.45 -9.38
N LYS A 86 26.72 -24.82 -9.20
CA LYS A 86 25.67 -24.81 -10.24
C LYS A 86 26.21 -24.17 -11.51
N GLY A 87 26.18 -24.92 -12.61
CA GLY A 87 26.69 -24.48 -13.90
C GLY A 87 28.22 -24.44 -14.01
N ALA A 88 28.96 -24.92 -13.00
CA ALA A 88 30.41 -24.98 -13.05
C ALA A 88 30.90 -26.24 -13.78
N ASP A 89 31.93 -26.07 -14.61
CA ASP A 89 32.66 -27.20 -15.21
C ASP A 89 33.31 -28.06 -14.11
N GLU A 90 33.48 -29.36 -14.38
CA GLU A 90 34.07 -30.32 -13.43
C GLU A 90 35.41 -29.86 -12.85
N ASN A 91 36.22 -29.14 -13.63
CA ASN A 91 37.54 -28.63 -13.22
C ASN A 91 37.49 -27.38 -12.34
N SER A 92 36.31 -26.78 -12.16
CA SER A 92 36.05 -25.53 -11.44
C SER A 92 35.13 -25.73 -10.24
N LYS A 93 34.79 -26.99 -9.92
CA LYS A 93 34.00 -27.33 -8.74
C LYS A 93 34.84 -27.24 -7.46
N VAL A 94 34.21 -26.74 -6.41
CA VAL A 94 34.78 -26.64 -5.06
C VAL A 94 34.06 -27.58 -4.11
N LYS A 95 34.76 -28.12 -3.10
CA LYS A 95 34.18 -29.01 -2.09
C LYS A 95 33.83 -28.25 -0.81
N ALA A 96 33.04 -28.89 0.04
CA ALA A 96 32.70 -28.36 1.37
C ALA A 96 33.97 -28.03 2.20
N ASP A 97 34.96 -28.92 2.18
CA ASP A 97 36.24 -28.71 2.87
C ASP A 97 37.04 -27.51 2.33
N ASP A 98 36.95 -27.25 1.01
CA ASP A 98 37.61 -26.10 0.38
C ASP A 98 36.98 -24.80 0.87
N LEU A 99 35.64 -24.74 0.94
CA LEU A 99 34.91 -23.59 1.48
C LEU A 99 35.19 -23.40 2.96
N LYS A 100 35.13 -24.46 3.77
CA LYS A 100 35.40 -24.39 5.20
C LYS A 100 36.79 -23.85 5.48
N SER A 101 37.78 -24.31 4.71
CA SER A 101 39.17 -23.83 4.81
C SER A 101 39.27 -22.38 4.35
N PHE A 102 38.66 -22.01 3.22
CA PHE A 102 38.65 -20.66 2.69
C PHE A 102 38.05 -19.64 3.67
N TYR A 103 36.82 -19.90 4.14
CA TYR A 103 36.12 -19.01 5.07
C TYR A 103 36.90 -18.86 6.37
N SER A 104 37.41 -19.95 6.95
CA SER A 104 38.24 -19.88 8.17
C SER A 104 39.45 -18.98 7.94
N HIS A 105 40.15 -19.15 6.82
CA HIS A 105 41.37 -18.40 6.51
C HIS A 105 41.09 -16.91 6.28
N VAL A 106 40.11 -16.57 5.43
CA VAL A 106 39.74 -15.18 5.14
C VAL A 106 39.26 -14.45 6.39
N LEU A 107 38.48 -15.12 7.25
CA LEU A 107 38.01 -14.52 8.50
C LEU A 107 39.14 -14.34 9.52
N GLU A 108 40.11 -15.25 9.58
CA GLU A 108 41.31 -15.08 10.40
C GLU A 108 42.15 -13.89 9.93
N LEU A 109 42.41 -13.79 8.63
CA LEU A 109 43.10 -12.64 8.03
C LEU A 109 42.34 -11.34 8.30
N GLY A 110 41.03 -11.34 8.05
CA GLY A 110 40.18 -10.20 8.30
C GLY A 110 40.23 -9.78 9.77
N ASN A 111 40.12 -10.71 10.71
CA ASN A 111 40.16 -10.44 12.16
C ASN A 111 41.51 -9.93 12.68
N SER A 112 42.59 -10.13 11.93
CA SER A 112 43.87 -9.52 12.26
C SER A 112 43.96 -8.03 11.92
N ASP A 113 43.03 -7.49 11.11
CA ASP A 113 42.98 -6.05 10.82
C ASP A 113 42.52 -5.26 12.06
N THR A 114 43.29 -4.23 12.39
CA THR A 114 42.99 -3.30 13.49
C THR A 114 41.86 -2.33 13.15
N GLU A 115 41.60 -2.08 11.85
CA GLU A 115 40.51 -1.23 11.41
C GLU A 115 39.31 -2.07 10.97
N LYS A 116 38.20 -1.94 11.70
CA LYS A 116 36.96 -2.65 11.47
C LYS A 116 35.82 -1.70 11.15
N VAL A 117 34.92 -2.14 10.30
CA VAL A 117 33.66 -1.44 9.99
C VAL A 117 32.50 -2.39 10.26
N SER A 118 31.37 -1.86 10.74
CA SER A 118 30.20 -2.70 11.00
C SER A 118 29.55 -3.11 9.68
N VAL A 119 29.03 -4.34 9.61
CA VAL A 119 28.32 -4.84 8.43
C VAL A 119 27.18 -3.88 8.06
N THR A 120 26.42 -3.44 9.06
CA THR A 120 25.32 -2.50 8.85
C THR A 120 25.73 -1.13 8.34
N ASP A 121 26.95 -0.66 8.63
CA ASP A 121 27.42 0.61 8.08
C ASP A 121 27.95 0.44 6.65
N VAL A 122 28.58 -0.71 6.33
CA VAL A 122 28.95 -1.05 4.95
C VAL A 122 27.70 -1.16 4.07
N GLU A 123 26.63 -1.82 4.53
CA GLU A 123 25.36 -1.93 3.82
C GLU A 123 24.67 -0.56 3.62
N LYS A 124 24.85 0.38 4.57
CA LYS A 124 24.39 1.77 4.43
C LYS A 124 25.27 2.62 3.50
N GLU A 125 26.58 2.38 3.49
CA GLU A 125 27.50 3.09 2.58
C GLU A 125 27.35 2.58 1.14
N ASP A 126 27.08 1.29 0.93
CA ASP A 126 26.81 0.71 -0.40
C ASP A 126 25.50 1.23 -1.00
N SER A 127 24.53 1.61 -0.16
CA SER A 127 23.32 2.33 -0.60
C SER A 127 23.58 3.81 -0.95
N SER A 128 24.83 4.28 -0.94
CA SER A 128 25.21 5.68 -1.21
C SER A 128 26.29 5.91 -2.29
N GLY A 129 26.64 4.91 -3.12
CA GLY A 129 27.62 5.04 -4.21
C GLY A 129 27.01 4.96 -5.62
N GLU A 130 27.25 6.02 -6.41
CA GLU A 130 26.79 6.35 -7.78
C GLU A 130 26.27 5.24 -8.73
N ASP A 131 25.06 5.51 -9.25
CA ASP A 131 24.28 4.91 -10.37
C ASP A 131 23.30 3.75 -10.08
N ASP A 132 23.14 3.30 -8.83
CA ASP A 132 22.15 2.27 -8.48
C ASP A 132 20.72 2.80 -8.21
N ASN A 133 20.56 4.12 -8.11
CA ASN A 133 19.25 4.77 -7.92
C ASN A 133 18.66 5.31 -9.24
N LYS A 134 19.23 4.89 -10.38
CA LYS A 134 18.69 5.24 -11.69
C LYS A 134 17.39 4.48 -11.91
N THR A 135 16.30 5.22 -11.75
CA THR A 135 14.95 4.71 -11.96
C THR A 135 14.51 4.95 -13.39
N TYR A 136 13.81 3.97 -13.97
CA TYR A 136 13.21 4.01 -15.29
C TYR A 136 11.69 4.08 -15.13
N THR A 137 11.04 4.93 -15.93
CA THR A 137 9.58 4.96 -15.98
C THR A 137 9.06 3.68 -16.62
N TYR A 138 8.04 3.08 -16.02
CA TYR A 138 7.39 1.87 -16.47
C TYR A 138 5.88 1.99 -16.34
N THR A 139 5.14 1.73 -17.41
CA THR A 139 3.68 1.60 -17.35
C THR A 139 3.28 0.22 -16.84
N VAL A 140 2.49 0.17 -15.76
CA VAL A 140 1.93 -1.07 -15.22
C VAL A 140 0.93 -1.69 -16.20
N GLN A 141 1.15 -2.95 -16.56
CA GLN A 141 0.34 -3.69 -17.52
C GLN A 141 -0.82 -4.44 -16.84
N MET A 142 -1.89 -4.69 -17.58
CA MET A 142 -3.00 -5.53 -17.12
C MET A 142 -2.53 -6.96 -16.82
N ASP A 143 -3.13 -7.56 -15.78
CA ASP A 143 -2.88 -8.95 -15.35
C ASP A 143 -1.47 -9.24 -14.79
N GLU A 144 -0.67 -8.21 -14.48
CA GLU A 144 0.61 -8.39 -13.77
C GLU A 144 0.49 -8.23 -12.25
N SER A 145 1.37 -8.90 -11.50
CA SER A 145 1.44 -8.77 -10.04
C SER A 145 2.59 -7.86 -9.63
N PHE A 146 2.42 -7.13 -8.52
CA PHE A 146 3.48 -6.27 -7.97
C PHE A 146 4.79 -7.06 -7.75
N THR A 147 4.72 -8.21 -7.09
CA THR A 147 5.88 -9.10 -6.90
C THR A 147 6.47 -9.58 -8.23
N GLY A 148 5.66 -9.80 -9.27
CA GLY A 148 6.13 -10.18 -10.60
C GLY A 148 6.89 -9.06 -11.32
N VAL A 149 6.45 -7.81 -11.17
CA VAL A 149 7.15 -6.62 -11.67
C VAL A 149 8.51 -6.48 -10.97
N ILE A 150 8.54 -6.58 -9.64
CA ILE A 150 9.79 -6.52 -8.87
C ILE A 150 10.77 -7.61 -9.28
N LYS A 151 10.31 -8.86 -9.44
CA LYS A 151 11.18 -9.95 -9.91
C LYS A 151 11.81 -9.67 -11.28
N ARG A 152 11.02 -9.20 -12.25
CA ARG A 152 11.55 -8.83 -13.57
C ARG A 152 12.54 -7.67 -13.49
N SER A 153 12.27 -6.70 -12.63
CA SER A 153 13.18 -5.56 -12.42
C SER A 153 14.53 -6.00 -11.85
N LEU A 154 14.53 -6.92 -10.89
CA LEU A 154 15.75 -7.53 -10.34
C LEU A 154 16.49 -8.38 -11.39
N GLN A 155 15.77 -9.11 -12.24
CA GLN A 155 16.34 -9.84 -13.37
C GLN A 155 17.01 -8.90 -14.39
N ALA A 156 16.40 -7.74 -14.67
CA ALA A 156 16.99 -6.71 -15.53
C ALA A 156 18.26 -6.09 -14.90
N LYS A 157 18.38 -6.11 -13.56
CA LYS A 157 19.62 -5.78 -12.83
C LYS A 157 20.63 -6.94 -12.79
N GLY A 158 20.37 -8.06 -13.45
CA GLY A 158 21.27 -9.23 -13.49
C GLY A 158 21.06 -10.27 -12.40
N ILE A 159 19.99 -10.16 -11.59
CA ILE A 159 19.67 -11.13 -10.52
C ILE A 159 18.64 -12.14 -11.06
N GLU A 160 19.12 -13.25 -11.62
CA GLU A 160 18.24 -14.25 -12.29
C GLU A 160 17.24 -14.94 -11.34
N ASN A 161 17.64 -15.22 -10.10
CA ASN A 161 16.85 -15.93 -9.09
C ASN A 161 16.79 -15.14 -7.77
N PRO A 162 16.01 -14.06 -7.71
CA PRO A 162 15.97 -13.19 -6.53
C PRO A 162 15.36 -13.92 -5.32
N THR A 163 16.04 -13.82 -4.19
CA THR A 163 15.61 -14.37 -2.89
C THR A 163 14.44 -13.58 -2.30
N ALA A 164 13.76 -14.14 -1.30
CA ALA A 164 12.64 -13.47 -0.63
C ALA A 164 13.05 -12.13 0.01
N GLU A 165 14.24 -12.07 0.59
CA GLU A 165 14.82 -10.86 1.20
C GLU A 165 15.12 -9.80 0.13
N GLN A 166 15.75 -10.18 -0.99
CA GLN A 166 16.01 -9.26 -2.10
C GLN A 166 14.72 -8.72 -2.74
N ILE A 167 13.68 -9.55 -2.82
CA ILE A 167 12.36 -9.10 -3.29
C ILE A 167 11.75 -8.11 -2.30
N GLN A 168 11.88 -8.35 -0.99
CA GLN A 168 11.33 -7.46 0.02
C GLN A 168 12.07 -6.12 0.06
N GLU A 169 13.39 -6.14 0.00
CA GLU A 169 14.22 -4.93 -0.08
C GLU A 169 13.88 -4.11 -1.34
N ALA A 170 13.76 -4.77 -2.49
CA ALA A 170 13.39 -4.11 -3.75
C ALA A 170 11.96 -3.55 -3.73
N LYS A 171 11.03 -4.22 -3.01
CA LYS A 171 9.69 -3.68 -2.77
C LYS A 171 9.73 -2.42 -1.91
N ASP A 172 10.59 -2.40 -0.89
CA ASP A 172 10.71 -1.26 0.00
C ASP A 172 11.35 -0.06 -0.72
N LYS A 173 12.41 -0.28 -1.50
CA LYS A 173 12.98 0.74 -2.42
C LYS A 173 11.97 1.20 -3.48
N PHE A 174 11.18 0.28 -4.04
CA PHE A 174 10.10 0.66 -4.96
C PHE A 174 9.09 1.58 -4.29
N LYS A 175 8.68 1.31 -3.04
CA LYS A 175 7.75 2.18 -2.30
C LYS A 175 8.36 3.53 -1.97
N GLU A 176 9.66 3.59 -1.70
CA GLU A 176 10.38 4.84 -1.49
C GLU A 176 10.42 5.69 -2.77
N ASN A 177 10.68 5.06 -3.92
CA ASN A 177 10.74 5.71 -5.22
C ASN A 177 9.35 6.02 -5.82
N ASN A 178 8.31 5.34 -5.33
CA ASN A 178 6.91 5.44 -5.77
C ASN A 178 5.97 5.56 -4.57
N PRO A 179 6.04 6.69 -3.84
CA PRO A 179 5.13 6.91 -2.73
C PRO A 179 3.68 6.73 -3.21
N ASP A 180 2.86 6.10 -2.37
CA ASP A 180 1.41 5.89 -2.55
C ASP A 180 0.98 5.03 -3.75
N THR A 181 1.93 4.41 -4.45
CA THR A 181 1.69 3.67 -5.70
C THR A 181 1.35 2.19 -5.47
N VAL A 182 1.85 1.61 -4.37
CA VAL A 182 1.51 0.25 -3.94
C VAL A 182 0.24 0.32 -3.09
N LYS A 183 -0.80 -0.43 -3.48
CA LYS A 183 -2.03 -0.59 -2.71
C LYS A 183 -2.06 -1.96 -2.03
N THR A 184 -2.75 -2.08 -0.90
CA THR A 184 -2.88 -3.34 -0.17
C THR A 184 -4.34 -3.76 -0.11
N ALA A 185 -4.62 -4.96 -0.60
CA ALA A 185 -5.96 -5.55 -0.56
C ALA A 185 -6.31 -6.01 0.86
N LYS A 186 -7.60 -6.24 1.13
CA LYS A 186 -8.10 -6.68 2.45
C LYS A 186 -7.49 -8.01 2.94
N ASN A 187 -6.96 -8.83 2.04
CA ASN A 187 -6.25 -10.07 2.34
C ASN A 187 -4.74 -9.89 2.56
N GLY A 188 -4.26 -8.64 2.64
CA GLY A 188 -2.84 -8.32 2.83
C GLY A 188 -1.99 -8.38 1.57
N VAL A 189 -2.58 -8.65 0.40
CA VAL A 189 -1.83 -8.71 -0.87
C VAL A 189 -1.59 -7.31 -1.41
N GLU A 190 -0.34 -6.98 -1.65
CA GLU A 190 0.10 -5.74 -2.29
C GLU A 190 -0.06 -5.81 -3.82
N PHE A 191 -0.55 -4.74 -4.43
CA PHE A 191 -0.79 -4.64 -5.87
C PHE A 191 -0.53 -3.21 -6.41
N LEU A 192 -0.33 -3.11 -7.73
CA LEU A 192 -0.22 -1.85 -8.47
C LEU A 192 -1.49 -1.62 -9.28
N LEU A 193 -1.83 -0.36 -9.56
CA LEU A 193 -2.97 -0.03 -10.41
C LEU A 193 -2.60 -0.17 -11.89
N VAL A 194 -3.48 -0.77 -12.69
CA VAL A 194 -3.26 -0.91 -14.14
C VAL A 194 -3.11 0.48 -14.79
N GLY A 195 -2.15 0.63 -15.70
CA GLY A 195 -1.86 1.89 -16.40
C GLY A 195 -1.06 2.91 -15.59
N ALA A 196 -0.75 2.65 -14.32
CA ALA A 196 0.11 3.50 -13.50
C ALA A 196 1.53 3.65 -14.10
N GLU A 197 2.09 4.85 -14.11
CA GLU A 197 3.49 5.09 -14.47
C GLU A 197 4.39 5.16 -13.24
N VAL A 198 5.18 4.10 -13.04
CA VAL A 198 6.01 3.90 -11.86
C VAL A 198 7.50 4.00 -12.20
N LYS A 199 8.32 4.39 -11.23
CA LYS A 199 9.78 4.40 -11.25
C LYS A 199 10.35 3.08 -10.76
N LEU A 200 10.96 2.30 -11.64
CA LEU A 200 11.60 1.02 -11.28
C LEU A 200 13.10 1.09 -11.41
N GLU A 201 13.80 0.46 -10.47
CA GLU A 201 15.21 0.12 -10.65
C GLU A 201 15.31 -1.09 -11.58
N GLY A 202 16.22 -1.05 -12.56
CA GLY A 202 16.29 -2.05 -13.62
C GLY A 202 15.41 -1.67 -14.82
N GLU A 203 16.03 -1.61 -15.99
CA GLU A 203 15.39 -1.14 -17.22
C GLU A 203 14.46 -2.23 -17.78
N LEU A 204 13.16 -2.07 -17.52
CA LEU A 204 12.12 -2.82 -18.21
C LEU A 204 11.64 -2.04 -19.43
N GLU A 205 11.29 -2.74 -20.52
CA GLU A 205 10.70 -2.12 -21.69
C GLU A 205 9.40 -1.39 -21.30
N ASN A 206 9.39 -0.07 -21.44
CA ASN A 206 8.20 0.74 -21.23
C ASN A 206 7.46 0.94 -22.55
N LYS A 207 6.21 0.45 -22.61
CA LYS A 207 5.36 0.53 -23.79
C LYS A 207 4.64 1.87 -23.94
N ASN A 208 4.74 2.77 -22.94
CA ASN A 208 4.08 4.08 -22.93
C ASN A 208 2.57 4.00 -23.28
N ASN A 209 1.89 2.96 -22.78
CA ASN A 209 0.55 2.57 -23.19
C ASN A 209 -0.48 2.67 -22.05
N SER A 210 -0.29 3.63 -21.14
CA SER A 210 -1.12 3.79 -19.93
C SER A 210 -2.62 3.80 -20.21
N GLN A 211 -3.08 4.66 -21.12
CA GLN A 211 -4.49 4.77 -21.47
C GLN A 211 -5.04 3.49 -22.09
N GLU A 212 -4.25 2.82 -22.95
CA GLU A 212 -4.66 1.54 -23.54
C GLU A 212 -4.85 0.45 -22.48
N GLN A 213 -4.02 0.43 -21.44
CA GLN A 213 -4.16 -0.51 -20.32
C GLN A 213 -5.38 -0.18 -19.44
N ILE A 214 -5.66 1.10 -19.18
CA ILE A 214 -6.85 1.55 -18.45
C ILE A 214 -8.12 1.19 -19.23
N ASP A 215 -8.12 1.43 -20.55
CA ASP A 215 -9.25 1.13 -21.43
C ASP A 215 -9.48 -0.39 -21.54
N ALA A 216 -8.40 -1.18 -21.65
CA ALA A 216 -8.49 -2.64 -21.63
C ALA A 216 -9.06 -3.17 -20.30
N TRP A 217 -8.63 -2.60 -19.17
CA TRP A 217 -9.16 -2.93 -17.85
C TRP A 217 -10.65 -2.56 -17.71
N ALA A 218 -11.04 -1.37 -18.17
CA ALA A 218 -12.43 -0.91 -18.17
C ALA A 218 -13.33 -1.74 -19.09
N ALA A 219 -12.81 -2.18 -20.24
CA ALA A 219 -13.52 -3.06 -21.17
C ALA A 219 -13.73 -4.46 -20.56
N LYS A 220 -12.74 -4.98 -19.82
CA LYS A 220 -12.79 -6.31 -19.18
C LYS A 220 -13.66 -6.34 -17.92
N TYR A 221 -13.67 -5.28 -17.12
CA TYR A 221 -14.29 -5.26 -15.78
C TYR A 221 -15.41 -4.21 -15.59
N GLY A 222 -15.75 -3.44 -16.64
CA GLY A 222 -16.84 -2.45 -16.65
C GLY A 222 -16.40 -1.01 -16.36
N LYS A 223 -17.25 -0.02 -16.69
CA LYS A 223 -16.92 1.42 -16.62
C LYS A 223 -16.47 1.93 -15.25
N GLY A 224 -16.94 1.34 -14.16
CA GLY A 224 -16.48 1.68 -12.79
C GLY A 224 -15.05 1.23 -12.46
N ALA A 225 -14.43 0.42 -13.33
CA ALA A 225 -13.06 -0.04 -13.17
C ALA A 225 -12.01 0.97 -13.67
N ALA A 226 -12.39 1.88 -14.58
CA ALA A 226 -11.54 2.97 -15.07
C ALA A 226 -11.17 3.95 -13.95
N ALA A 227 -12.12 4.28 -13.07
CA ALA A 227 -11.90 5.13 -11.89
C ALA A 227 -10.99 4.48 -10.82
N ARG A 228 -10.62 3.20 -10.99
CA ARG A 228 -9.78 2.44 -10.05
C ARG A 228 -8.42 2.07 -10.68
N ALA A 229 -8.14 2.49 -11.91
CA ALA A 229 -6.91 2.25 -12.65
C ALA A 229 -6.18 3.59 -12.90
N GLY A 230 -4.85 3.57 -12.97
CA GLY A 230 -4.07 4.72 -13.48
C GLY A 230 -3.36 5.65 -12.49
N SER A 231 -3.56 5.57 -11.17
CA SER A 231 -2.85 6.49 -10.25
C SER A 231 -1.46 5.95 -9.86
N SER A 232 -0.45 6.31 -10.65
CA SER A 232 0.92 6.50 -10.17
C SER A 232 1.45 7.80 -10.74
N THR A 233 1.88 8.68 -9.84
CA THR A 233 2.29 10.03 -10.14
C THR A 233 3.77 10.06 -10.55
N THR A 234 4.04 10.29 -11.83
CA THR A 234 5.12 11.22 -12.21
C THR A 234 4.55 12.42 -12.97
N ALA A 235 4.64 13.58 -12.30
CA ALA A 235 4.47 14.96 -12.75
C ALA A 235 3.75 15.21 -14.08
N GLY A 236 2.50 15.69 -13.99
CA GLY A 236 1.78 16.18 -15.17
C GLY A 236 0.36 16.68 -14.94
N GLY A 237 0.10 17.43 -13.88
CA GLY A 237 -1.06 18.34 -13.76
C GLY A 237 -2.46 17.72 -13.67
N SER A 238 -2.98 17.56 -12.45
CA SER A 238 -4.31 18.05 -12.06
C SER A 238 -4.38 18.04 -10.53
N ALA A 239 -4.76 19.17 -9.95
CA ALA A 239 -4.44 19.57 -8.58
C ALA A 239 -5.35 18.99 -7.47
N ASP A 240 -6.03 17.86 -7.69
CA ASP A 240 -7.13 17.43 -6.80
C ASP A 240 -6.84 16.15 -5.97
N GLU A 241 -5.99 15.22 -6.43
CA GLU A 241 -5.77 13.93 -5.72
C GLU A 241 -4.65 13.96 -4.64
N THR A 242 -3.77 14.95 -4.63
CA THR A 242 -2.62 15.02 -3.71
C THR A 242 -2.98 15.54 -2.30
N GLN A 243 -4.17 16.13 -2.13
CA GLN A 243 -4.63 16.65 -0.85
C GLN A 243 -5.18 15.54 0.06
N GLY A 244 -5.94 14.58 -0.47
CA GLY A 244 -6.61 13.53 0.34
C GLY A 244 -5.67 12.64 1.16
N SER A 245 -4.56 12.16 0.57
CA SER A 245 -3.61 11.28 1.28
C SER A 245 -2.83 11.98 2.41
N ASN A 246 -2.58 13.28 2.24
CA ASN A 246 -1.91 14.10 3.24
C ASN A 246 -2.83 14.43 4.43
N ILE A 247 -4.13 14.60 4.16
CA ILE A 247 -5.16 14.84 5.18
C ILE A 247 -5.38 13.58 6.04
N ASP A 248 -5.42 12.38 5.45
CA ASP A 248 -5.54 11.12 6.20
C ASP A 248 -4.42 10.95 7.24
N LYS A 249 -3.19 11.30 6.86
CA LYS A 249 -2.05 11.28 7.78
C LYS A 249 -2.23 12.30 8.89
N LYS A 250 -2.59 13.55 8.57
CA LYS A 250 -2.90 14.59 9.56
C LYS A 250 -4.00 14.16 10.53
N ALA A 251 -5.05 13.48 10.05
CA ALA A 251 -6.14 12.99 10.88
C ALA A 251 -5.67 11.93 11.87
N LYS A 252 -4.86 10.98 11.39
CA LYS A 252 -4.29 9.91 12.23
C LYS A 252 -3.33 10.47 13.28
N ASP A 253 -2.48 11.44 12.92
CA ASP A 253 -1.56 12.12 13.84
C ASP A 253 -2.33 12.95 14.90
N ALA A 254 -3.50 13.51 14.52
CA ALA A 254 -4.43 14.17 15.45
C ALA A 254 -5.24 13.19 16.32
N GLY A 255 -5.10 11.87 16.10
CA GLY A 255 -5.76 10.82 16.87
C GLY A 255 -7.19 10.50 16.40
N TYR A 256 -7.56 10.88 15.18
CA TYR A 256 -8.85 10.56 14.59
C TYR A 256 -8.81 9.22 13.84
N ARG A 257 -9.96 8.54 13.87
CA ARG A 257 -10.21 7.26 13.20
C ARG A 257 -10.79 7.49 11.81
N ASN A 258 -10.33 6.75 10.80
CA ASN A 258 -10.99 6.74 9.50
C ASN A 258 -12.43 6.21 9.59
N THR A 259 -13.32 6.79 8.79
CA THR A 259 -14.67 6.26 8.60
C THR A 259 -14.80 5.66 7.20
N TRP A 260 -16.01 5.21 6.86
CA TRP A 260 -16.34 4.72 5.54
C TRP A 260 -16.75 5.83 4.57
N GLY A 261 -16.84 7.07 5.05
CA GLY A 261 -17.11 8.26 4.26
C GLY A 261 -15.79 8.92 3.89
N ASP A 262 -15.66 9.29 2.62
CA ASP A 262 -14.48 9.94 2.10
C ASP A 262 -14.24 11.30 2.77
N GLY A 263 -13.00 11.57 3.17
CA GLY A 263 -12.62 12.78 3.92
C GLY A 263 -13.28 12.96 5.31
N ILE A 264 -13.93 11.93 5.85
CA ILE A 264 -14.61 11.97 7.14
C ILE A 264 -13.90 11.10 8.17
N TYR A 265 -13.55 11.72 9.29
CA TYR A 265 -12.85 11.09 10.40
C TYR A 265 -13.70 11.10 11.68
N TYR A 266 -13.32 10.31 12.67
CA TYR A 266 -14.04 10.19 13.93
C TYR A 266 -13.15 10.47 15.12
N ASP A 267 -13.54 11.42 15.96
CA ASP A 267 -12.93 11.68 17.25
C ASP A 267 -13.53 10.74 18.30
N GLU A 268 -12.77 9.71 18.70
CA GLU A 268 -13.20 8.74 19.71
C GLU A 268 -13.39 9.35 21.11
N LYS A 269 -12.74 10.46 21.42
CA LYS A 269 -12.85 11.14 22.73
C LYS A 269 -14.11 11.99 22.78
N LYS A 270 -14.34 12.80 21.74
CA LYS A 270 -15.50 13.71 21.66
C LYS A 270 -16.77 13.04 21.13
N LYS A 271 -16.64 11.86 20.50
CA LYS A 271 -17.73 11.10 19.86
C LYS A 271 -18.43 11.86 18.72
N VAL A 272 -17.65 12.61 17.95
CA VAL A 272 -18.11 13.44 16.81
C VAL A 272 -17.34 13.09 15.53
N HIS A 273 -17.90 13.48 14.38
CA HIS A 273 -17.26 13.33 13.08
C HIS A 273 -16.54 14.63 12.71
N MET A 274 -15.37 14.51 12.11
CA MET A 274 -14.49 15.61 11.74
C MET A 274 -14.25 15.59 10.23
N ALA A 275 -14.17 16.77 9.62
CA ALA A 275 -13.66 16.96 8.25
C ALA A 275 -12.50 17.95 8.29
N TYR A 276 -11.57 17.81 7.35
CA TYR A 276 -10.49 18.79 7.19
C TYR A 276 -11.01 20.03 6.47
N ASN A 277 -10.84 21.20 7.08
CA ASN A 277 -11.13 22.47 6.46
C ASN A 277 -9.83 23.03 5.88
N GLU A 278 -9.78 23.17 4.55
CA GLU A 278 -8.59 23.65 3.86
C GLU A 278 -8.34 25.15 4.05
N GLU A 279 -9.40 25.93 4.30
CA GLU A 279 -9.30 27.38 4.54
C GLU A 279 -8.66 27.68 5.90
N THR A 280 -9.01 26.90 6.93
CA THR A 280 -8.46 27.07 8.29
C THR A 280 -7.23 26.19 8.52
N GLY A 281 -7.07 25.14 7.72
CA GLY A 281 -6.00 24.16 7.85
C GLY A 281 -6.19 23.18 9.02
N GLU A 282 -7.37 23.16 9.63
CA GLU A 282 -7.70 22.39 10.84
C GLU A 282 -8.82 21.36 10.60
N PHE A 283 -8.95 20.40 11.53
CA PHE A 283 -10.11 19.50 11.54
C PHE A 283 -11.26 20.15 12.30
N GLU A 284 -12.40 20.25 11.64
CA GLU A 284 -13.62 20.85 12.17
C GLU A 284 -14.71 19.79 12.31
N GLU A 285 -15.54 19.94 13.36
CA GLU A 285 -16.67 19.05 13.58
C GLU A 285 -17.70 19.22 12.47
N ILE A 286 -18.12 18.11 11.86
CA ILE A 286 -19.19 18.12 10.87
C ILE A 286 -20.52 18.26 11.61
N PRO A 287 -21.23 19.39 11.46
CA PRO A 287 -22.41 19.67 12.27
C PRO A 287 -23.49 18.60 12.08
N ASN A 288 -24.03 18.12 13.20
CA ASN A 288 -25.13 17.16 13.26
C ASN A 288 -24.84 15.77 12.66
N LEU A 289 -23.64 15.47 12.14
CA LEU A 289 -23.34 14.16 11.58
C LEU A 289 -23.19 13.10 12.68
N LYS A 290 -24.12 12.15 12.71
CA LYS A 290 -24.20 11.14 13.78
C LYS A 290 -23.62 9.78 13.39
N TYR A 291 -23.67 9.42 12.12
CA TYR A 291 -23.27 8.10 11.66
C TYR A 291 -22.81 8.12 10.20
N VAL A 292 -21.81 7.27 9.90
CA VAL A 292 -21.32 7.01 8.55
C VAL A 292 -21.37 5.50 8.32
N GLY A 293 -22.15 5.08 7.33
CA GLY A 293 -22.38 3.69 6.93
C GLY A 293 -21.24 3.11 6.11
N ASN A 294 -21.15 1.78 6.06
CA ASN A 294 -20.11 1.06 5.31
C ASN A 294 -20.21 1.24 3.78
N ASP A 295 -21.34 1.72 3.31
CA ASP A 295 -21.64 2.13 1.94
C ASP A 295 -21.33 3.62 1.69
N GLY A 296 -20.75 4.32 2.67
CA GLY A 296 -20.49 5.76 2.60
C GLY A 296 -21.71 6.63 2.90
N SER A 297 -22.88 6.04 3.20
CA SER A 297 -24.08 6.79 3.58
C SER A 297 -23.85 7.58 4.87
N LYS A 298 -24.47 8.75 4.97
CA LYS A 298 -24.30 9.64 6.13
C LYS A 298 -25.65 9.89 6.77
N ARG A 299 -25.72 9.86 8.11
CA ARG A 299 -26.93 10.19 8.86
C ARG A 299 -26.70 11.39 9.77
N TYR A 300 -27.39 12.48 9.47
CA TYR A 300 -27.42 13.70 10.25
C TYR A 300 -28.59 13.68 11.22
N GLU A 301 -28.41 14.15 12.45
CA GLU A 301 -29.45 14.18 13.48
C GLU A 301 -29.53 15.55 14.16
N ILE A 302 -30.70 16.17 14.12
CA ILE A 302 -31.00 17.44 14.80
C ILE A 302 -31.99 17.15 15.93
N LYS A 303 -31.61 17.51 17.16
CA LYS A 303 -32.51 17.52 18.31
C LYS A 303 -33.31 18.81 18.33
N THR A 304 -34.63 18.69 18.44
CA THR A 304 -35.51 19.84 18.58
C THR A 304 -35.74 20.17 20.06
N ALA A 305 -36.35 21.34 20.34
CA ALA A 305 -36.57 21.81 21.70
C ALA A 305 -37.47 20.88 22.54
N ASP A 306 -38.35 20.09 21.91
CA ASP A 306 -39.21 19.12 22.60
C ASP A 306 -38.53 17.76 22.83
N GLY A 307 -37.23 17.64 22.50
CA GLY A 307 -36.43 16.43 22.62
C GLY A 307 -36.59 15.46 21.46
N SER A 308 -37.50 15.68 20.51
CA SER A 308 -37.59 14.88 19.29
C SER A 308 -36.34 15.02 18.42
N VAL A 309 -36.08 14.01 17.60
CA VAL A 309 -34.94 13.94 16.69
C VAL A 309 -35.44 13.90 15.26
N ILE A 310 -34.91 14.80 14.43
CA ILE A 310 -35.05 14.76 12.97
C ILE A 310 -33.76 14.17 12.43
N SER A 311 -33.85 13.11 11.64
CA SER A 311 -32.71 12.54 10.95
C SER A 311 -32.84 12.61 9.45
N THR A 312 -31.78 13.05 8.78
CA THR A 312 -31.64 13.01 7.33
C THR A 312 -30.54 12.04 6.96
N THR A 313 -30.83 11.12 6.05
CA THR A 313 -29.85 10.18 5.50
C THR A 313 -29.51 10.59 4.08
N THR A 314 -28.23 10.56 3.75
CA THR A 314 -27.72 10.73 2.38
C THR A 314 -26.95 9.48 1.95
N ASP A 315 -26.83 9.28 0.65
CA ASP A 315 -25.88 8.32 0.08
C ASP A 315 -24.43 8.86 0.12
N SER A 316 -23.51 8.13 -0.50
CA SER A 316 -22.09 8.51 -0.60
C SER A 316 -21.86 9.77 -1.44
N GLU A 317 -22.75 10.09 -2.37
CA GLU A 317 -22.69 11.26 -3.26
C GLU A 317 -23.43 12.47 -2.66
N ASP A 318 -23.80 12.39 -1.37
CA ASP A 318 -24.57 13.41 -0.64
C ASP A 318 -25.98 13.66 -1.21
N ASN A 319 -26.51 12.74 -2.01
CA ASN A 319 -27.93 12.76 -2.38
C ASN A 319 -28.76 12.29 -1.19
N GLU A 320 -29.80 13.05 -0.87
CA GLU A 320 -30.75 12.66 0.16
C GLU A 320 -31.46 11.36 -0.23
N THR A 321 -31.57 10.43 0.73
CA THR A 321 -32.25 9.15 0.54
C THR A 321 -33.41 8.97 1.52
N GLY A 322 -33.43 9.74 2.62
CA GLY A 322 -34.58 9.74 3.51
C GLY A 322 -34.55 10.77 4.64
N ILE A 323 -35.74 11.17 5.09
CA ILE A 323 -35.95 11.92 6.32
C ILE A 323 -36.81 11.11 7.28
N GLN A 324 -36.47 11.10 8.56
CA GLN A 324 -37.27 10.47 9.61
C GLN A 324 -37.41 11.39 10.82
N ALA A 325 -38.59 11.37 11.42
CA ALA A 325 -38.86 12.02 12.69
C ALA A 325 -39.02 10.96 13.79
N ARG A 326 -38.30 11.14 14.90
CA ARG A 326 -38.34 10.27 16.08
C ARG A 326 -38.69 11.08 17.32
N ASN A 327 -39.39 10.47 18.26
CA ASN A 327 -39.70 11.09 19.55
C ASN A 327 -38.47 11.18 20.46
N SER A 328 -38.63 11.75 21.66
CA SER A 328 -37.55 11.90 22.65
C SER A 328 -36.98 10.58 23.17
N GLU A 329 -37.69 9.47 23.01
CA GLU A 329 -37.22 8.12 23.32
C GLU A 329 -36.48 7.48 22.13
N GLY A 330 -36.34 8.18 21.00
CA GLY A 330 -35.72 7.67 19.79
C GLY A 330 -36.59 6.74 18.95
N LYS A 331 -37.89 6.65 19.21
CA LYS A 331 -38.85 5.84 18.43
C LYS A 331 -39.45 6.64 17.28
N ALA A 332 -39.59 6.01 16.11
CA ALA A 332 -40.19 6.64 14.93
C ALA A 332 -41.66 7.01 15.18
N TYR A 333 -42.08 8.16 14.65
CA TYR A 333 -43.49 8.51 14.62
C TYR A 333 -44.22 7.68 13.55
N LEU A 334 -45.22 6.91 13.97
CA LEU A 334 -45.94 6.01 13.07
C LEU A 334 -46.98 6.73 12.20
N ASN A 335 -47.48 7.88 12.67
CA ASN A 335 -48.45 8.68 11.93
C ASN A 335 -47.73 9.63 10.97
N LYS A 336 -47.88 9.40 9.66
CA LYS A 336 -47.28 10.22 8.60
C LYS A 336 -47.66 11.70 8.67
N ASP A 337 -48.89 12.09 8.94
CA ASP A 337 -49.25 13.51 8.96
C ASP A 337 -48.53 14.26 10.11
N TYR A 338 -48.47 13.60 11.27
CA TYR A 338 -47.77 14.11 12.43
C TYR A 338 -46.26 14.16 12.22
N ALA A 339 -45.67 13.10 11.66
CA ALA A 339 -44.24 13.03 11.34
C ALA A 339 -43.86 14.12 10.34
N ALA A 340 -44.62 14.29 9.25
CA ALA A 340 -44.41 15.33 8.23
C ALA A 340 -44.39 16.73 8.85
N LYS A 341 -45.33 17.03 9.76
CA LYS A 341 -45.37 18.31 10.47
C LYS A 341 -44.11 18.56 11.29
N LYS A 342 -43.54 17.54 11.94
CA LYS A 342 -42.31 17.67 12.73
C LYS A 342 -41.09 18.03 11.88
N ILE A 343 -41.06 17.57 10.63
CA ILE A 343 -39.95 17.85 9.69
C ILE A 343 -40.25 18.97 8.70
N GLY A 344 -41.36 19.70 8.88
CA GLY A 344 -41.71 20.86 8.06
C GLY A 344 -42.17 20.51 6.64
N LEU A 345 -42.65 19.29 6.41
CA LEU A 345 -43.27 18.91 5.15
C LEU A 345 -44.77 19.24 5.17
N ARG A 346 -45.28 19.78 4.06
CA ARG A 346 -46.72 19.99 3.87
C ARG A 346 -47.33 18.89 3.00
N LYS A 347 -48.64 18.69 3.15
CA LYS A 347 -49.39 17.78 2.29
C LYS A 347 -49.42 18.27 0.84
N THR A 348 -49.45 17.32 -0.08
CA THR A 348 -49.79 17.58 -1.49
C THR A 348 -51.21 17.09 -1.79
N TYR A 349 -51.61 17.13 -3.07
CA TYR A 349 -52.90 16.56 -3.50
C TYR A 349 -52.95 15.04 -3.39
N ASN A 350 -51.81 14.36 -3.29
CA ASN A 350 -51.74 12.92 -3.05
C ASN A 350 -51.50 12.64 -1.56
N ASP A 351 -52.30 11.73 -0.98
CA ASP A 351 -52.29 11.45 0.47
C ASP A 351 -51.02 10.76 0.99
N ASN A 352 -50.14 10.30 0.10
CA ASN A 352 -48.87 9.67 0.46
C ASN A 352 -47.64 10.49 0.05
N VAL A 353 -47.84 11.67 -0.55
CA VAL A 353 -46.78 12.55 -1.00
C VAL A 353 -46.85 13.89 -0.30
N TYR A 354 -45.69 14.35 0.16
CA TYR A 354 -45.51 15.60 0.86
C TYR A 354 -44.51 16.47 0.12
N TYR A 355 -44.50 17.75 0.45
CA TYR A 355 -43.65 18.74 -0.20
C TYR A 355 -42.87 19.55 0.83
N SER A 356 -41.57 19.71 0.58
CA SER A 356 -40.72 20.64 1.30
C SER A 356 -40.65 21.96 0.53
N GLU A 357 -41.16 23.03 1.13
CA GLU A 357 -41.06 24.39 0.56
C GLU A 357 -39.61 24.88 0.51
N SER A 358 -38.83 24.58 1.55
CA SER A 358 -37.42 25.01 1.63
C SER A 358 -36.55 24.32 0.58
N LYS A 359 -36.73 23.01 0.39
CA LYS A 359 -35.93 22.21 -0.57
C LYS A 359 -36.56 22.15 -1.97
N LYS A 360 -37.78 22.66 -2.13
CA LYS A 360 -38.59 22.55 -3.36
C LYS A 360 -38.70 21.12 -3.91
N MET A 361 -38.78 20.13 -3.02
CA MET A 361 -38.73 18.71 -3.35
C MET A 361 -39.94 17.95 -2.78
N HIS A 362 -40.41 16.96 -3.54
CA HIS A 362 -41.47 16.05 -3.11
C HIS A 362 -40.89 14.85 -2.35
N TYR A 363 -41.67 14.28 -1.44
CA TYR A 363 -41.30 13.12 -0.66
C TYR A 363 -42.45 12.14 -0.56
N ARG A 364 -42.16 10.84 -0.68
CA ARG A 364 -43.13 9.76 -0.46
C ARG A 364 -42.94 9.17 0.93
N TRP A 365 -44.04 8.92 1.62
CA TRP A 365 -44.00 8.17 2.88
C TRP A 365 -43.82 6.67 2.63
N ASN A 366 -42.85 6.07 3.30
CA ASN A 366 -42.64 4.62 3.37
C ASN A 366 -43.17 4.09 4.71
N GLU A 367 -44.25 3.29 4.66
CA GLU A 367 -44.91 2.72 5.84
C GLU A 367 -44.06 1.69 6.58
N GLN A 368 -43.13 1.00 5.91
CA GLN A 368 -42.32 -0.05 6.54
C GLN A 368 -41.23 0.57 7.41
N THR A 369 -40.55 1.57 6.87
CA THR A 369 -39.40 2.23 7.52
C THR A 369 -39.81 3.48 8.29
N HIS A 370 -41.04 3.96 8.10
CA HIS A 370 -41.54 5.22 8.66
C HIS A 370 -40.62 6.40 8.28
N THR A 371 -40.24 6.47 7.00
CA THR A 371 -39.34 7.47 6.43
C THR A 371 -39.98 8.19 5.25
N TYR A 372 -39.55 9.42 5.00
CA TYR A 372 -39.88 10.18 3.79
C TYR A 372 -38.76 10.04 2.78
N GLU A 373 -39.03 9.32 1.70
CA GLU A 373 -38.11 9.10 0.59
C GLU A 373 -38.23 10.26 -0.41
N PRO A 374 -37.12 10.90 -0.81
CA PRO A 374 -37.17 12.02 -1.73
C PRO A 374 -37.53 11.57 -3.15
N LEU A 375 -38.19 12.48 -3.87
CA LEU A 375 -38.64 12.30 -5.24
C LEU A 375 -38.09 13.45 -6.09
N PRO A 376 -36.78 13.42 -6.42
CA PRO A 376 -36.09 14.55 -7.04
C PRO A 376 -36.64 14.90 -8.43
N ASP A 377 -37.13 13.90 -9.16
CA ASP A 377 -37.69 14.11 -10.49
C ASP A 377 -39.10 14.70 -10.49
N VAL A 378 -39.81 14.72 -9.36
CA VAL A 378 -41.22 15.14 -9.31
C VAL A 378 -41.32 16.67 -9.18
N LYS A 379 -41.75 17.34 -10.25
CA LYS A 379 -42.06 18.79 -10.26
C LYS A 379 -43.43 19.10 -9.70
N GLN A 380 -44.42 18.27 -10.02
CA GLN A 380 -45.81 18.46 -9.61
C GLN A 380 -46.49 17.11 -9.39
N MET A 381 -47.25 17.01 -8.29
CA MET A 381 -48.02 15.83 -7.93
C MET A 381 -49.53 16.08 -8.07
N ASN A 382 -50.22 15.18 -8.79
CA ASN A 382 -51.67 15.18 -8.91
C ASN A 382 -52.31 14.20 -7.91
N LYS A 383 -53.61 14.38 -7.67
CA LYS A 383 -54.39 13.57 -6.72
C LYS A 383 -54.43 12.08 -7.10
N ASP A 384 -54.45 11.76 -8.38
CA ASP A 384 -54.54 10.39 -8.93
C ASP A 384 -53.21 9.62 -8.88
N GLY A 385 -52.16 10.20 -8.28
CA GLY A 385 -50.82 9.62 -8.24
C GLY A 385 -50.04 9.77 -9.55
N THR A 386 -50.56 10.51 -10.51
CA THR A 386 -49.77 10.96 -11.67
C THR A 386 -48.95 12.18 -11.31
N TYR A 387 -47.81 12.35 -11.98
CA TYR A 387 -46.91 13.46 -11.74
C TYR A 387 -46.25 13.94 -13.02
N PHE A 388 -45.78 15.18 -13.01
CA PHE A 388 -44.91 15.71 -14.05
C PHE A 388 -43.47 15.63 -13.59
N ASP A 389 -42.60 15.06 -14.42
CA ASP A 389 -41.18 14.98 -14.12
C ASP A 389 -40.45 16.31 -14.41
N SER A 390 -39.15 16.35 -14.16
CA SER A 390 -38.28 17.51 -14.39
C SER A 390 -38.26 17.98 -15.85
N GLN A 391 -38.59 17.11 -16.81
CA GLN A 391 -38.67 17.37 -18.24
C GLN A 391 -40.11 17.69 -18.70
N GLY A 392 -41.08 17.71 -17.79
CA GLY A 392 -42.48 17.98 -18.10
C GLY A 392 -43.24 16.77 -18.65
N HIS A 393 -42.68 15.56 -18.58
CA HIS A 393 -43.40 14.35 -18.97
C HIS A 393 -44.34 13.90 -17.87
N LYS A 394 -45.56 13.51 -18.25
CA LYS A 394 -46.53 12.92 -17.32
C LYS A 394 -46.18 11.45 -17.07
N LYS A 395 -45.97 11.10 -15.81
CA LYS A 395 -45.70 9.74 -15.30
C LYS A 395 -46.71 9.36 -14.22
N LYS A 396 -46.70 8.10 -13.79
CA LYS A 396 -47.53 7.58 -12.70
C LYS A 396 -46.66 6.77 -11.75
N PHE A 397 -46.90 6.87 -10.45
CA PHE A 397 -46.29 5.93 -9.51
C PHE A 397 -46.82 4.51 -9.76
N GLU A 398 -45.89 3.56 -9.77
CA GLU A 398 -46.21 2.13 -9.71
C GLU A 398 -46.56 1.70 -8.28
#